data_AF-A0A318B6R7-F1
#
_entry.id   AF-A0A318B6R7-F1
#
_cell.length_a   1.000
_cell.length_b   1.000
_cell.length_c   1.000
_cell.angle_alpha   90.00
_cell.angle_beta   90.00
_cell.angle_gamma   90.00
#
_symmetry.space_group_name_H-M   'P 1'
#
loop_
_entity.id
_entity.type
_entity.pdbx_description
1 polymer ?
#
loop_
_entity_poly.entity_id
_entity_poly.type
_entity_poly.pdbx_seq_one_letter_code
_entity_poly.pdbx_strand_id
1 'polypeptide(L)'
;MSEAQGFDALASLSSNPVAAAPAEPKIDAQGRAYATGKRKNAIARVWIKPGTGKVTVNGRDQEVYFARPVLRMMIAQPLQVTDRLGQFDVDVTVEGSGLSGQAGAIRHGLSKALTYYEPALRPVLKPHGFLTRDSRVVERKKYGKAKARRSFQFSKR
;
A
#
# COMPACT_ATOMS: atom_id res chain seq x y z
N MET A 1 27.91 3.32 -49.06
CA MET A 1 27.36 2.06 -48.50
C MET A 1 27.56 2.10 -46.99
N SER A 2 26.65 2.45 -46.09
CA SER A 2 25.34 3.12 -46.06
C SER A 2 25.24 3.61 -44.61
N GLU A 3 25.29 4.92 -44.38
CA GLU A 3 25.08 5.49 -43.05
C GLU A 3 23.66 5.15 -42.60
N ALA A 4 23.51 4.54 -41.42
CA ALA A 4 22.21 4.16 -40.89
C ALA A 4 21.36 5.42 -40.65
N GLN A 5 20.39 5.66 -41.53
CA GLN A 5 19.49 6.81 -41.48
C GLN A 5 18.30 6.51 -40.54
N GLY A 6 18.09 7.40 -39.57
CA GLY A 6 16.75 7.95 -39.30
C GLY A 6 15.88 7.33 -38.20
N PHE A 7 15.96 6.04 -37.89
CA PHE A 7 15.12 5.46 -36.81
C PHE A 7 15.86 4.47 -35.88
N ASP A 8 16.89 3.78 -36.37
CA ASP A 8 17.71 2.88 -35.54
C ASP A 8 18.57 3.62 -34.50
N ALA A 9 18.96 4.87 -34.80
CA ALA A 9 19.68 5.73 -33.85
C ALA A 9 18.81 6.21 -32.67
N LEU A 10 17.48 6.14 -32.79
CA LEU A 10 16.55 6.47 -31.71
C LEU A 10 16.38 5.31 -30.71
N ALA A 11 16.63 4.06 -31.13
CA ALA A 11 16.60 2.90 -30.25
C ALA A 11 17.78 2.86 -29.26
N SER A 12 18.92 3.47 -29.60
CA SER A 12 20.06 3.63 -28.68
C SER A 12 19.91 4.82 -27.72
N LEU A 13 18.99 5.75 -28.01
CA LEU A 13 18.63 6.90 -27.17
C LEU A 13 17.49 6.60 -26.19
N SER A 14 16.83 5.45 -26.30
CA SER A 14 15.97 4.98 -25.22
C SER A 14 16.88 4.64 -24.05
N SER A 15 16.97 5.58 -23.11
CA SER A 15 17.52 5.37 -21.78
C SER A 15 16.71 4.27 -21.13
N ASN A 16 17.11 3.03 -21.39
CA ASN A 16 16.77 1.93 -20.51
C ASN A 16 17.24 2.42 -19.13
N PRO A 17 16.33 2.65 -18.17
CA PRO A 17 16.76 3.17 -16.89
C PRO A 17 17.70 2.10 -16.35
N VAL A 18 19.00 2.44 -16.34
CA VAL A 18 20.08 1.68 -15.72
C VAL A 18 19.49 1.13 -14.45
N ALA A 19 19.45 -0.21 -14.33
CA ALA A 19 18.92 -0.91 -13.18
C ALA A 19 19.51 -0.25 -11.94
N ALA A 20 18.75 0.67 -11.35
CA ALA A 20 19.22 1.48 -10.24
C ALA A 20 19.61 0.48 -9.17
N ALA A 21 20.84 0.57 -8.67
CA ALA A 21 21.38 -0.33 -7.66
C ALA A 21 20.28 -0.65 -6.64
N PRO A 22 20.03 -1.94 -6.34
CA PRO A 22 18.91 -2.32 -5.50
C PRO A 22 19.02 -1.52 -4.21
N ALA A 23 17.98 -0.73 -3.90
CA ALA A 23 17.97 0.09 -2.70
C ALA A 23 18.33 -0.79 -1.50
N GLU A 24 19.14 -0.34 -0.55
CA GLU A 24 19.53 -1.21 0.55
C GLU A 24 18.31 -1.60 1.41
N PRO A 25 18.23 -2.87 1.87
CA PRO A 25 17.14 -3.30 2.73
C PRO A 25 17.22 -2.57 4.07
N LYS A 26 16.07 -2.06 4.53
CA LYS A 26 15.95 -1.33 5.80
C LYS A 26 15.39 -2.27 6.86
N ILE A 27 16.28 -2.97 7.54
CA ILE A 27 15.96 -4.01 8.51
C ILE A 27 16.50 -3.61 9.89
N ASP A 28 15.70 -3.84 10.94
CA ASP A 28 16.08 -3.64 12.33
C ASP A 28 17.22 -4.60 12.74
N ALA A 29 17.89 -4.31 13.86
CA ALA A 29 18.79 -5.28 14.52
C ALA A 29 18.10 -6.63 14.86
N GLN A 30 16.77 -6.65 14.96
CA GLN A 30 15.95 -7.83 15.22
C GLN A 30 15.47 -8.54 13.95
N GLY A 31 15.96 -8.17 12.76
CA GLY A 31 15.60 -8.83 11.50
C GLY A 31 14.19 -8.52 11.00
N ARG A 32 13.58 -7.44 11.50
CA ARG A 32 12.23 -7.01 11.10
C ARG A 32 12.30 -5.82 10.16
N ALA A 33 11.22 -5.56 9.44
CA ALA A 33 11.07 -4.34 8.65
C ALA A 33 9.89 -3.52 9.17
N TYR A 34 10.12 -2.23 9.37
CA TYR A 34 9.11 -1.28 9.84
C TYR A 34 8.55 -0.41 8.71
N ALA A 35 7.23 -0.30 8.63
CA ALA A 35 6.61 0.70 7.79
C ALA A 35 5.33 1.27 8.38
N THR A 36 4.93 2.44 7.88
CA THR A 36 3.66 3.08 8.22
C THR A 36 2.77 3.20 6.99
N GLY A 37 1.52 2.75 7.14
CA GLY A 37 0.45 2.91 6.18
C GLY A 37 -0.61 3.88 6.68
N LYS A 38 -1.24 4.64 5.76
CA LYS A 38 -2.30 5.59 6.09
C LYS A 38 -3.41 5.53 5.05
N ARG A 39 -4.67 5.56 5.47
CA ARG A 39 -5.84 5.70 4.60
C ARG A 39 -6.96 6.41 5.34
N LYS A 40 -7.56 7.45 4.73
CA LYS A 40 -8.46 8.37 5.45
C LYS A 40 -7.77 8.84 6.75
N ASN A 41 -8.39 8.60 7.89
CA ASN A 41 -7.86 8.91 9.22
C ASN A 41 -7.22 7.69 9.92
N ALA A 42 -7.12 6.54 9.26
CA ALA A 42 -6.46 5.36 9.83
C ALA A 42 -4.95 5.46 9.65
N ILE A 43 -4.24 5.13 10.72
CA ILE A 43 -2.78 5.03 10.76
C ILE A 43 -2.44 3.61 11.20
N ALA A 44 -1.66 2.90 10.38
CA ALA A 44 -1.22 1.54 10.65
C ALA A 44 0.31 1.52 10.72
N ARG A 45 0.84 1.09 11.87
CA ARG A 45 2.24 0.75 12.07
C ARG A 45 2.38 -0.75 11.86
N VAL A 46 3.20 -1.13 10.90
CA VAL A 46 3.35 -2.52 10.45
C VAL A 46 4.79 -2.95 10.65
N TRP A 47 4.96 -4.09 11.32
CA TRP A 47 6.22 -4.78 11.48
C TRP A 47 6.11 -6.11 10.75
N ILE A 48 7.11 -6.42 9.93
CA ILE A 48 7.21 -7.69 9.22
C ILE A 48 8.45 -8.43 9.71
N LYS A 49 8.33 -9.72 9.98
CA LYS A 49 9.44 -10.62 10.29
C LYS A 49 9.29 -11.93 9.50
N PRO A 50 10.38 -12.58 9.06
CA PRO A 50 10.28 -13.91 8.47
C PRO A 50 9.70 -14.88 9.51
N GLY A 51 8.75 -15.73 9.10
CA GLY A 51 7.99 -16.57 10.03
C GLY A 51 6.95 -17.46 9.35
N THR A 52 5.87 -17.76 10.08
CA THR A 52 4.83 -18.75 9.72
C THR A 52 3.65 -18.20 8.94
N GLY A 53 3.58 -16.88 8.70
CA GLY A 53 2.44 -16.25 8.05
C GLY A 53 1.37 -15.72 9.01
N LYS A 54 1.67 -15.63 10.31
CA LYS A 54 0.69 -15.21 11.31
C LYS A 54 0.50 -13.69 11.26
N VAL A 55 -0.75 -13.24 11.19
CA VAL A 55 -1.11 -11.82 11.14
C VAL A 55 -1.82 -11.41 12.43
N THR A 56 -1.14 -10.61 13.24
CA THR A 56 -1.68 -10.07 14.51
C THR A 56 -2.01 -8.60 14.35
N VAL A 57 -3.22 -8.19 14.75
CA VAL A 57 -3.71 -6.80 14.67
C VAL A 57 -4.14 -6.34 16.05
N ASN A 58 -3.46 -5.33 16.61
CA ASN A 58 -3.71 -4.80 17.95
C ASN A 58 -3.74 -5.89 19.04
N GLY A 59 -2.83 -6.87 18.95
CA GLY A 59 -2.73 -7.97 19.92
C GLY A 59 -3.81 -9.05 19.77
N ARG A 60 -4.66 -8.98 18.73
CA ARG A 60 -5.68 -9.99 18.42
C ARG A 60 -5.39 -10.62 17.06
N ASP A 61 -5.92 -11.83 16.84
CA ASP A 61 -5.84 -12.47 15.53
C ASP A 61 -6.64 -11.70 14.46
N GLN A 62 -6.15 -11.71 13.22
CA GLN A 62 -6.81 -11.00 12.11
C GLN A 62 -8.26 -11.45 11.87
N GLU A 63 -8.60 -12.71 12.14
CA GLU A 63 -9.95 -13.24 11.92
C GLU A 63 -10.95 -12.68 12.93
N VAL A 64 -10.50 -12.51 14.17
CA VAL A 64 -11.28 -11.93 15.25
C VAL A 64 -11.43 -10.42 15.06
N TYR A 65 -10.37 -9.73 14.63
CA TYR A 65 -10.41 -8.28 14.43
C TYR A 65 -11.23 -7.89 13.19
N PHE A 66 -11.04 -8.61 12.08
CA PHE A 66 -11.74 -8.39 10.82
C PHE A 66 -12.73 -9.51 10.53
N ALA A 67 -13.92 -9.42 11.14
CA ALA A 67 -15.00 -10.40 10.94
C ALA A 67 -15.38 -10.60 9.46
N ARG A 68 -15.23 -9.57 8.62
CA ARG A 68 -15.55 -9.66 7.18
C ARG A 68 -14.39 -10.25 6.38
N PRO A 69 -14.57 -11.38 5.65
CA PRO A 69 -13.50 -12.02 4.88
C PRO A 69 -12.92 -11.10 3.79
N VAL A 70 -13.74 -10.23 3.19
CA VAL A 70 -13.29 -9.25 2.18
C VAL A 70 -12.18 -8.33 2.71
N LEU A 71 -12.21 -7.98 3.99
CA LEU A 71 -11.18 -7.13 4.59
C LEU A 71 -9.87 -7.89 4.82
N ARG A 72 -9.96 -9.18 5.18
CA ARG A 72 -8.81 -10.10 5.29
C ARG A 72 -8.14 -10.30 3.92
N MET A 73 -8.93 -10.54 2.88
CA MET A 73 -8.43 -10.64 1.51
C MET A 73 -7.68 -9.37 1.08
N MET A 74 -8.19 -8.19 1.44
CA MET A 74 -7.52 -6.92 1.13
C MET A 74 -6.14 -6.80 1.79
N ILE A 75 -5.96 -7.33 3.00
CA ILE A 75 -4.68 -7.34 3.70
C ILE A 75 -3.72 -8.34 3.05
N ALA A 76 -4.22 -9.49 2.60
CA ALA A 76 -3.42 -10.55 1.97
C ALA A 76 -2.96 -10.24 0.52
N GLN A 77 -3.66 -9.37 -0.21
CA GLN A 77 -3.35 -8.97 -1.60
C GLN A 77 -1.85 -8.72 -1.89
N PRO A 78 -1.14 -7.85 -1.15
CA PRO A 78 0.29 -7.61 -1.39
C PRO A 78 1.16 -8.85 -1.20
N LEU A 79 0.84 -9.74 -0.26
CA LEU A 79 1.59 -10.99 -0.06
C LEU A 79 1.32 -12.01 -1.17
N GLN A 80 0.09 -12.04 -1.68
CA GLN A 80 -0.30 -12.89 -2.81
C GLN A 80 0.42 -12.46 -4.08
N VAL A 81 0.45 -11.17 -4.37
CA VAL A 81 1.08 -10.63 -5.59
C VAL A 81 2.60 -10.81 -5.60
N THR A 82 3.24 -10.87 -4.44
CA THR A 82 4.68 -11.12 -4.32
C THR A 82 5.02 -12.60 -4.15
N ASP A 83 4.03 -13.51 -4.17
CA ASP A 83 4.20 -14.94 -3.86
C ASP A 83 4.90 -15.21 -2.52
N ARG A 84 4.66 -14.33 -1.53
CA ARG A 84 5.24 -14.39 -0.17
C ARG A 84 4.23 -14.76 0.91
N LEU A 85 3.14 -15.39 0.49
CA LEU A 85 2.12 -15.86 1.40
C LEU A 85 2.70 -16.96 2.31
N GLY A 86 2.51 -16.82 3.63
CA GLY A 86 3.02 -17.80 4.61
C GLY A 86 4.49 -17.65 5.01
N GLN A 87 5.25 -16.74 4.39
CA GLN A 87 6.69 -16.57 4.69
C GLN A 87 6.98 -15.52 5.77
N PHE A 88 6.01 -14.65 6.04
CA PHE A 88 6.19 -13.49 6.89
C PHE A 88 5.12 -13.44 7.96
N ASP A 89 5.53 -13.32 9.22
CA ASP A 89 4.65 -12.91 10.29
C ASP A 89 4.52 -11.38 10.30
N VAL A 90 3.31 -10.92 10.58
CA VAL A 90 2.92 -9.52 10.46
C VAL A 90 2.32 -9.06 11.78
N ASP A 91 3.00 -8.15 12.46
CA ASP A 91 2.55 -7.56 13.71
C ASP A 91 2.14 -6.09 13.44
N VAL A 92 0.86 -5.79 13.64
CA VAL A 92 0.29 -4.49 13.25
C VAL A 92 -0.35 -3.80 14.45
N THR A 93 -0.03 -2.52 14.61
CA THR A 93 -0.77 -1.60 15.48
C THR A 93 -1.53 -0.60 14.62
N VAL A 94 -2.86 -0.52 14.78
CA VAL A 94 -3.72 0.40 14.01
C VAL A 94 -4.58 1.25 14.93
N GLU A 95 -4.69 2.52 14.58
CA GLU A 95 -5.56 3.50 15.24
C GLU A 95 -6.36 4.33 14.20
N GLY A 96 -7.51 4.84 14.64
CA GLY A 96 -8.37 5.72 13.85
C GLY A 96 -9.23 5.03 12.78
N SER A 97 -10.12 5.82 12.15
CA SER A 97 -11.12 5.39 11.15
C SER A 97 -11.96 4.16 11.54
N GLY A 98 -12.67 3.56 10.57
CA GLY A 98 -13.36 2.28 10.73
C GLY A 98 -12.60 1.12 10.07
N LEU A 99 -13.08 -0.11 10.26
CA LEU A 99 -12.42 -1.35 9.83
C LEU A 99 -11.96 -1.37 8.36
N SER A 100 -12.76 -0.85 7.44
CA SER A 100 -12.39 -0.77 6.01
C SER A 100 -11.26 0.23 5.73
N GLY A 101 -11.25 1.36 6.45
CA GLY A 101 -10.16 2.34 6.37
C GLY A 101 -8.87 1.77 6.93
N GLN A 102 -8.98 1.08 8.07
CA GLN A 102 -7.88 0.39 8.74
C GLN A 102 -7.27 -0.70 7.84
N ALA A 103 -8.06 -1.64 7.31
CA ALA A 103 -7.58 -2.68 6.40
C ALA A 103 -6.81 -2.10 5.20
N GLY A 104 -7.30 -1.01 4.62
CA GLY A 104 -6.60 -0.32 3.53
C GLY A 104 -5.29 0.36 3.96
N ALA A 105 -5.22 0.86 5.21
CA ALA A 105 -3.98 1.39 5.78
C ALA A 105 -2.96 0.27 6.03
N ILE A 106 -3.40 -0.87 6.58
CA ILE A 106 -2.55 -2.07 6.79
C ILE A 106 -1.98 -2.53 5.46
N ARG A 107 -2.82 -2.71 4.43
CA ARG A 107 -2.38 -3.12 3.08
C ARG A 107 -1.26 -2.23 2.54
N HIS A 108 -1.42 -0.92 2.68
CA HIS A 108 -0.42 0.05 2.23
C HIS A 108 0.87 -0.01 3.07
N GLY A 109 0.76 -0.19 4.39
CA GLY A 109 1.90 -0.35 5.29
C GLY A 109 2.67 -1.63 5.00
N LEU A 110 1.98 -2.75 4.80
CA LEU A 110 2.57 -4.04 4.49
C LEU A 110 3.38 -4.00 3.20
N SER A 111 2.81 -3.39 2.15
CA SER A 111 3.48 -3.26 0.85
C SER A 111 4.79 -2.46 0.94
N LYS A 112 4.81 -1.44 1.81
CA LYS A 112 6.02 -0.67 2.09
C LYS A 112 7.05 -1.47 2.88
N ALA A 113 6.62 -2.18 3.92
CA ALA A 113 7.51 -3.01 4.72
C ALA A 113 8.12 -4.15 3.89
N LEU A 114 7.36 -4.77 2.98
CA LEU A 114 7.89 -5.75 2.02
C LEU A 114 8.95 -5.15 1.10
N THR A 115 8.75 -3.92 0.63
CA THR A 115 9.74 -3.23 -0.21
C THR A 115 11.01 -2.86 0.58
N TYR A 116 10.90 -2.62 1.89
CA TYR A 116 12.05 -2.35 2.74
C TYR A 116 12.81 -3.63 3.10
N TYR A 117 12.12 -4.77 3.22
CA TYR A 117 12.75 -6.06 3.43
C TYR A 117 13.40 -6.59 2.14
N GLU A 118 12.66 -6.59 1.04
CA GLU A 118 13.13 -6.96 -0.30
C GLU A 118 12.88 -5.83 -1.33
N PRO A 119 13.89 -4.99 -1.56
CA PRO A 119 13.86 -3.90 -2.54
C PRO A 119 13.47 -4.34 -3.96
N ALA A 120 13.77 -5.59 -4.32
CA ALA A 120 13.44 -6.20 -5.60
C ALA A 120 11.93 -6.39 -5.84
N LEU A 121 11.09 -6.34 -4.80
CA LEU A 121 9.63 -6.49 -4.92
C LEU A 121 8.92 -5.21 -5.38
N ARG A 122 9.61 -4.07 -5.38
CA ARG A 122 9.07 -2.77 -5.82
C ARG A 122 8.50 -2.78 -7.26
N PRO A 123 9.19 -3.31 -8.29
CA PRO A 123 8.65 -3.39 -9.65
C PRO A 123 7.39 -4.24 -9.76
N VAL A 124 7.19 -5.23 -8.87
CA VAL A 124 5.96 -6.03 -8.84
C VAL A 124 4.84 -5.26 -8.13
N LEU A 125 5.12 -4.64 -6.99
CA LEU A 125 4.10 -3.95 -6.19
C LEU A 125 3.61 -2.61 -6.77
N LYS A 126 4.45 -1.92 -7.56
CA LYS A 126 4.16 -0.58 -8.09
C LYS A 126 3.05 -0.59 -9.16
N PRO A 127 3.05 -1.49 -10.18
CA PRO A 127 1.98 -1.58 -11.17
C PRO A 127 0.62 -1.92 -10.56
N HIS A 128 0.57 -2.75 -9.53
CA HIS A 128 -0.67 -3.09 -8.81
C HIS A 128 -1.18 -1.97 -7.88
N GLY A 129 -0.48 -0.83 -7.81
CA GLY A 129 -0.93 0.36 -7.09
C GLY A 129 -0.84 0.27 -5.56
N PHE A 130 -0.14 -0.72 -5.01
CA PHE A 130 -0.07 -0.91 -3.55
C PHE A 130 0.83 0.09 -2.83
N LEU A 131 1.84 0.62 -3.54
CA LEU A 131 2.77 1.62 -3.04
C LEU A 131 2.20 3.05 -3.08
N THR A 132 1.10 3.27 -3.78
CA THR A 132 0.44 4.58 -3.85
C THR A 132 -0.53 4.72 -2.68
N ARG A 133 -0.39 5.81 -1.91
CA ARG A 133 -1.34 6.13 -0.85
C ARG A 133 -2.67 6.58 -1.47
N ASP A 134 -3.78 5.99 -1.03
CA ASP A 134 -5.13 6.49 -1.35
C ASP A 134 -5.33 7.88 -0.69
N SER A 135 -5.31 8.93 -1.52
CA SER A 135 -5.39 10.33 -1.10
C SER A 135 -6.81 10.77 -0.71
N ARG A 136 -7.83 9.95 -0.95
CA ARG A 136 -9.23 10.31 -0.69
C ARG A 136 -9.49 10.49 0.80
N VAL A 137 -9.97 11.67 1.17
CA VAL A 137 -10.41 12.04 2.52
C VAL A 137 -11.83 12.60 2.45
N VAL A 138 -12.57 12.51 3.56
CA VAL A 138 -13.93 13.05 3.64
C VAL A 138 -13.87 14.57 3.47
N GLU A 139 -14.59 15.08 2.47
CA GLU A 139 -14.73 16.53 2.29
C GLU A 139 -15.51 17.14 3.47
N ARG A 140 -15.06 18.30 3.94
CA ARG A 140 -15.76 19.06 4.98
C ARG A 140 -17.14 19.51 4.51
N LYS A 141 -18.06 19.73 5.46
CA LYS A 141 -19.33 20.41 5.19
C LYS A 141 -19.05 21.87 4.78
N LYS A 142 -19.65 22.31 3.67
CA LYS A 142 -19.61 23.70 3.22
C LYS A 142 -20.85 24.43 3.76
N TYR A 143 -20.73 25.73 4.03
CA TYR A 143 -21.86 26.55 4.46
C TYR A 143 -22.94 26.58 3.36
N GLY A 144 -24.20 26.78 3.76
CA GLY A 144 -25.34 26.77 2.83
C GLY A 144 -25.68 25.41 2.21
N LYS A 145 -25.01 24.32 2.61
CA LYS A 145 -25.26 22.95 2.12
C LYS A 145 -25.59 21.99 3.25
N ALA A 146 -26.46 21.01 2.97
CA ALA A 146 -26.84 19.97 3.93
C ALA A 146 -25.67 19.00 4.21
N LYS A 147 -24.85 18.69 3.20
CA LYS A 147 -23.60 17.89 3.30
C LYS A 147 -22.48 18.55 2.49
N ALA A 148 -21.37 17.85 2.24
CA ALA A 148 -20.23 18.38 1.46
C ALA A 148 -20.66 18.97 0.09
N ARG A 149 -21.58 18.29 -0.61
CA ARG A 149 -22.09 18.72 -1.93
C ARG A 149 -23.61 18.90 -2.01
N ARG A 150 -24.38 18.14 -1.23
CA ARG A 150 -25.86 18.16 -1.23
C ARG A 150 -26.39 19.54 -0.83
N SER A 151 -27.04 20.23 -1.76
CA SER A 151 -27.79 21.47 -1.51
C SER A 151 -29.19 21.16 -1.01
N PHE A 152 -29.83 22.17 -0.42
CA PHE A 152 -31.28 22.16 -0.22
C PHE A 152 -31.99 22.32 -1.57
N GLN A 153 -33.28 22.00 -1.62
CA GLN A 153 -34.10 22.21 -2.80
C GLN A 153 -34.17 23.72 -3.10
N PHE A 154 -33.90 24.12 -4.34
CA PHE A 154 -34.00 25.50 -4.79
C PHE A 154 -35.43 25.78 -5.29
N SER A 155 -36.06 26.84 -4.78
CA SER A 155 -37.32 27.36 -5.35
C SER A 155 -36.99 28.47 -6.34
N LYS A 156 -37.43 28.32 -7.59
CA LYS A 156 -37.16 29.27 -8.70
C LYS A 156 -38.14 30.45 -8.77
N ARG A 157 -39.24 30.39 -8.01
CA ARG A 157 -40.37 31.33 -8.09
C ARG A 157 -39.93 32.78 -7.88
#